data_AF-A0A068WSR1-F1
#
_entry.id   AF-A0A068WSR1-F1
#
_cell.length_a   1.000
_cell.length_b   1.000
_cell.length_c   1.000
_cell.angle_alpha   90.00
_cell.angle_beta   90.00
_cell.angle_gamma   90.00
#
_symmetry.space_group_name_H-M   'P 1'
#
loop_
_entity.id
_entity.type
_entity.pdbx_description
1 polymer ?
#
loop_
_entity_poly.entity_id
_entity_poly.type
_entity_poly.pdbx_seq_one_letter_code
_entity_poly.pdbx_strand_id
1 'polypeptide(L)' 'MLTGLCRAYIKRWAYNATSGDCERLIYGGCGGNKNQFKTKKECRRTCVKTTKRRKRPKRPQPTHDGE' A
#
# COMPACT_ATOMS: atom_id res chain seq x y z
N MET A 1 20.24 -0.44 -6.41
CA MET A 1 19.54 0.71 -5.80
C MET A 1 18.59 1.30 -6.84
N LEU A 2 17.30 1.44 -6.53
CA LEU A 2 16.33 2.07 -7.44
C LEU A 2 16.39 3.59 -7.29
N THR A 3 17.59 4.15 -7.45
CA THR A 3 17.77 5.59 -7.60
C THR A 3 17.33 5.87 -9.03
N GLY A 4 16.09 6.36 -9.20
CA GLY A 4 15.58 6.74 -10.53
C GLY A 4 16.59 7.64 -11.23
N LEU A 5 16.69 7.54 -12.55
CA LEU A 5 17.67 8.24 -13.41
C LEU A 5 17.71 9.78 -13.19
N CYS A 6 16.68 10.32 -12.54
CA CYS A 6 16.52 11.72 -12.21
C CYS A 6 17.01 12.06 -10.78
N ARG A 7 17.56 13.26 -10.60
CA ARG A 7 18.24 13.72 -9.38
C ARG A 7 17.44 14.75 -8.55
N ALA A 8 16.12 14.80 -8.70
CA ALA A 8 15.28 15.69 -7.90
C ALA A 8 15.15 15.19 -6.45
N TYR A 9 14.92 16.10 -5.50
CA TYR A 9 14.69 15.78 -4.09
C TYR A 9 13.21 15.98 -3.74
N ILE A 10 12.37 14.99 -4.06
CA ILE A 10 10.92 15.09 -3.86
C ILE A 10 10.49 14.19 -2.71
N LYS A 11 9.99 14.79 -1.62
CA LYS A 11 9.42 14.04 -0.49
C LYS A 11 8.12 13.35 -0.92
N ARG A 12 8.05 12.03 -0.75
CA ARG A 12 6.86 11.20 -0.99
C ARG A 12 6.63 10.25 0.18
N TRP A 13 5.48 9.58 0.18
CA TRP A 13 5.10 8.56 1.15
C TRP A 13 4.97 7.20 0.46
N ALA A 14 5.51 6.13 1.04
CA ALA A 14 5.31 4.76 0.59
C ALA A 14 4.88 3.89 1.75
N TYR A 15 4.09 2.88 1.45
CA TYR A 15 3.77 1.84 2.41
C TYR A 15 4.98 0.94 2.62
N ASN A 16 5.40 0.79 3.87
CA ASN A 16 6.40 -0.17 4.31
C ASN A 16 5.68 -1.38 4.91
N ALA A 17 5.81 -2.54 4.26
CA ALA A 17 5.15 -3.76 4.70
C ALA A 17 5.74 -4.33 6.00
N THR A 18 7.00 -4.01 6.31
CA THR A 18 7.69 -4.45 7.54
C THR A 18 7.15 -3.72 8.77
N SER A 19 6.98 -2.39 8.69
CA SER A 19 6.38 -1.60 9.77
C SER A 19 4.84 -1.60 9.74
N GLY A 20 4.25 -1.95 8.60
CA GLY A 20 2.80 -1.93 8.40
C GLY A 20 2.20 -0.52 8.32
N ASP A 21 3.01 0.51 8.11
CA ASP A 21 2.54 1.89 7.96
C ASP A 21 3.22 2.61 6.78
N CYS A 22 2.76 3.83 6.52
CA CYS A 22 3.32 4.71 5.51
C CYS A 22 4.51 5.52 6.04
N GLU A 23 5.64 5.42 5.36
CA GLU A 23 6.90 6.08 5.68
C GLU A 23 7.33 7.05 4.58
N ARG A 24 8.19 8.01 4.93
CA ARG A 24 8.70 9.00 3.98
C ARG A 24 9.82 8.40 3.12
N LEU A 25 9.80 8.71 1.83
CA LEU A 25 10.90 8.46 0.90
C LEU A 25 11.28 9.71 0.12
N ILE A 26 12.45 9.68 -0.49
CA ILE A 26 12.89 10.66 -1.49
C ILE A 26 12.74 10.04 -2.88
N TYR A 27 11.95 10.70 -3.72
CA TYR A 27 11.73 10.33 -5.11
C TYR A 27 12.58 11.22 -6.03
N GLY A 28 13.37 10.58 -6.91
CA GLY A 28 14.28 11.24 -7.85
C GLY A 28 13.59 12.08 -8.94
N GLY A 29 12.27 11.96 -9.11
CA GLY A 29 11.51 12.73 -10.10
C GLY A 29 11.09 11.96 -11.35
N CYS A 30 11.67 10.79 -11.61
CA CYS A 30 11.22 9.88 -12.68
C CYS A 30 11.33 8.40 -12.28
N GLY A 31 10.64 7.53 -13.01
CA GLY A 31 10.71 6.07 -12.83
C GLY A 31 10.03 5.54 -11.55
N GLY A 32 9.07 6.28 -11.00
CA GLY A 32 8.31 5.86 -9.80
C GLY A 32 7.38 4.67 -10.06
N ASN A 33 6.96 4.01 -8.98
CA ASN A 33 5.95 2.95 -9.01
C ASN A 33 4.67 3.39 -8.28
N LYS A 34 3.65 2.53 -8.23
CA LYS A 34 2.36 2.84 -7.58
C LYS A 34 2.44 2.99 -6.06
N ASN A 35 3.55 2.60 -5.41
CA ASN A 35 3.74 2.73 -3.96
C ASN A 35 4.43 4.06 -3.62
N GLN A 36 3.93 5.18 -4.16
CA GLN A 36 4.44 6.52 -3.90
C GLN A 36 3.30 7.55 -3.92
N PHE A 37 3.09 8.23 -2.80
CA PHE A 37 1.95 9.13 -2.57
C PHE A 37 2.43 10.51 -2.14
N LYS A 38 1.60 11.54 -2.38
CA LYS A 38 1.95 12.93 -1.99
C LYS A 38 1.78 13.15 -0.49
N THR A 39 0.85 12.44 0.14
CA THR A 39 0.54 12.61 1.56
C THR A 39 0.47 11.29 2.33
N LYS A 40 0.77 11.33 3.63
CA LYS A 40 0.62 10.15 4.51
C LYS A 40 -0.82 9.64 4.50
N LYS A 41 -1.80 10.54 4.49
CA LYS A 41 -3.25 10.20 4.47
C LYS A 41 -3.63 9.41 3.23
N GLU A 42 -3.17 9.84 2.05
CA GLU A 42 -3.40 9.14 0.79
C GLU A 42 -2.77 7.74 0.82
N CYS A 43 -1.51 7.63 1.24
CA CYS A 43 -0.85 6.34 1.39
C CYS A 43 -1.61 5.41 2.34
N ARG A 44 -1.99 5.90 3.53
CA ARG A 44 -2.70 5.09 4.53
C ARG A 44 -4.07 4.65 4.01
N ARG A 45 -4.82 5.53 3.36
CA ARG A 45 -6.12 5.18 2.77
C ARG A 45 -5.99 4.09 1.70
N THR A 46 -4.93 4.12 0.91
CA THR A 46 -4.70 3.16 -0.18
C THR A 46 -4.16 1.82 0.33
N CYS A 47 -3.19 1.86 1.24
CA CYS A 47 -2.39 0.69 1.60
C CYS A 47 -2.68 0.15 3.01
N VAL A 48 -2.93 1.03 3.99
CA VAL A 48 -3.24 0.65 5.36
C VAL A 48 -4.73 0.36 5.46
N LYS A 49 -5.11 -0.89 5.18
CA LYS A 49 -6.48 -1.35 5.39
C LYS A 49 -6.79 -1.26 6.88
N THR A 50 -7.80 -0.47 7.25
CA THR A 50 -8.37 -0.54 8.59
C THR A 50 -8.76 -2.00 8.83
N THR A 51 -8.34 -2.55 9.96
CA THR A 51 -8.46 -3.97 10.32
C THR A 51 -9.90 -4.50 10.42
N LYS A 52 -10.91 -3.76 9.92
CA LYS A 52 -12.32 -4.18 9.88
C LYS A 52 -12.69 -5.05 8.68
N ARG A 53 -11.74 -5.49 7.83
CA ARG A 53 -12.03 -6.43 6.71
C ARG A 53 -11.15 -7.68 6.65
N ARG A 54 -10.42 -8.01 7.73
CA ARG A 54 -9.81 -9.34 7.92
C ARG A 54 -10.56 -10.25 8.89
N LYS A 55 -11.62 -9.74 9.54
CA LYS A 55 -12.63 -10.53 10.25
C LYS A 55 -13.99 -10.49 9.53
N ARG A 56 -14.01 -10.57 8.20
CA ARG A 56 -15.22 -11.12 7.56
C ARG A 56 -15.06 -12.62 7.72
N PRO A 57 -15.86 -13.33 8.56
CA PRO A 57 -15.91 -14.77 8.42
C PRO A 57 -16.20 -15.03 6.94
N LYS A 58 -15.33 -15.82 6.28
CA LYS A 58 -15.68 -16.35 4.97
C LYS A 58 -17.00 -17.08 5.20
N ARG A 59 -18.09 -16.59 4.61
CA ARG A 59 -19.34 -17.34 4.58
C ARG A 59 -18.96 -18.73 4.08
N PRO A 60 -19.24 -19.82 4.81
CA PRO A 60 -19.11 -21.14 4.24
C PRO A 60 -19.87 -21.14 2.92
N GLN A 61 -19.23 -21.60 1.84
CA GLN A 61 -19.97 -21.89 0.62
C GLN A 61 -21.05 -22.91 1.01
N PRO A 62 -22.32 -22.74 0.58
CA PRO A 62 -23.31 -23.78 0.80
C PRO A 62 -22.79 -25.05 0.12
N THR A 63 -22.52 -26.10 0.91
CA THR A 63 -22.35 -27.43 0.34
C THR A 63 -23.72 -27.83 -0.17
N HIS A 64 -23.82 -28.03 -1.49
CA HIS A 64 -24.96 -28.74 -2.05
C HIS A 64 -24.73 -30.21 -1.75
N ASP A 65 -25.13 -30.64 -0.56
CA ASP A 65 -25.42 -32.04 -0.26
C ASP A 65 -26.91 -32.25 -0.58
N GLY A 66 -27.21 -33.09 -1.56
CA GLY A 66 -28.60 -33.36 -1.94
C GLY A 66 -28.74 -34.30 -3.12
N GLU A 67 -28.79 -35.58 -2.77
CA GLU A 67 -29.36 -36.76 -3.46
C GLU A 67 -28.71 -37.30 -4.74
#